data_AF-A0A8T5DL83-F1
#
_entry.id   AF-A0A8T5DL83-F1
#
_cell.length_a   1.000
_cell.length_b   1.000
_cell.length_c   1.000
_cell.angle_alpha   90.00
_cell.angle_beta   90.00
_cell.angle_gamma   90.00
#
_symmetry.space_group_name_H-M   'P 1'
#
loop_
_entity.id
_entity.type
_entity.pdbx_description
1 polymer ?
#
loop_
_entity_poly.entity_id
_entity_poly.type
_entity_poly.pdbx_seq_one_letter_code
_entity_poly.pdbx_strand_id
1 'polypeptide(L)'
;MIVKFLGTMDIVMAFLILLLHFGVGYWRLPLLVTLYLFIKGGMFYKDVQSYVDMFIGVFAWIIFLGAASLFDYILMIYLLQKGIASFM
;
A
#
# COMPACT_ATOMS: atom_id res chain seq x y z
N MET A 1 -3.04 18.64 8.03
CA MET A 1 -3.67 17.55 8.81
C MET A 1 -4.00 16.35 7.93
N ILE A 2 -4.66 16.53 6.78
CA ILE A 2 -5.02 15.42 5.88
C ILE A 2 -3.81 14.60 5.41
N VAL A 3 -2.68 15.24 5.12
CA VAL A 3 -1.43 14.58 4.71
C VAL A 3 -0.89 13.64 5.79
N LYS A 4 -0.95 14.04 7.07
CA LYS A 4 -0.53 13.19 8.19
C LYS A 4 -1.45 11.98 8.36
N PHE A 5 -2.76 12.17 8.20
CA PHE A 5 -3.71 11.06 8.22
C PHE A 5 -3.45 10.06 7.08
N LEU A 6 -3.23 10.55 5.87
CA LEU A 6 -2.85 9.72 4.74
C LEU A 6 -1.52 9.00 4.99
N GLY A 7 -0.54 9.69 5.57
CA GLY A 7 0.73 9.07 5.98
C GLY A 7 0.56 7.94 7.00
N THR A 8 -0.32 8.11 8.00
CA THR A 8 -0.66 7.01 8.93
C THR A 8 -1.26 5.83 8.17
N MET A 9 -2.18 6.09 7.25
CA MET A 9 -2.82 5.04 6.46
C MET A 9 -1.83 4.31 5.54
N ASP A 10 -0.83 5.00 4.98
CA ASP A 10 0.24 4.37 4.21
C ASP A 10 1.05 3.37 5.05
N ILE A 11 1.37 3.74 6.30
CA ILE A 11 2.04 2.84 7.25
C ILE A 11 1.16 1.62 7.52
N VAL A 12 -0.16 1.83 7.75
CA VAL A 12 -1.10 0.71 7.93
C VAL A 12 -1.13 -0.19 6.70
N MET A 13 -1.18 0.36 5.49
CA MET A 13 -1.14 -0.43 4.25
C MET A 13 0.15 -1.22 4.10
N ALA A 14 1.30 -0.66 4.50
CA ALA A 14 2.56 -1.39 4.54
C ALA A 14 2.46 -2.65 5.44
N PHE A 15 1.89 -2.51 6.64
CA PHE A 15 1.64 -3.64 7.52
C PHE A 15 0.65 -4.65 6.93
N LEU A 16 -0.39 -4.20 6.22
CA LEU A 16 -1.32 -5.11 5.55
C LEU A 16 -0.64 -5.90 4.42
N ILE A 17 0.27 -5.29 3.67
CA ILE A 17 1.08 -6.01 2.67
C ILE A 17 1.96 -7.07 3.35
N LEU A 18 2.57 -6.75 4.48
CA LEU A 18 3.35 -7.71 5.25
C LEU A 18 2.49 -8.89 5.75
N LEU A 19 1.26 -8.63 6.21
CA LEU A 19 0.31 -9.68 6.58
C LEU A 19 -0.06 -10.56 5.38
N LEU A 20 -0.27 -9.96 4.20
CA LEU A 20 -0.52 -10.70 2.97
C LEU A 20 0.68 -11.59 2.58
N HIS A 21 1.90 -11.11 2.77
CA HIS A 21 3.12 -11.89 2.52
C HIS A 21 3.18 -13.17 3.37
N PHE A 22 2.80 -13.09 4.65
CA PHE A 22 2.73 -14.27 5.52
C PHE A 22 1.52 -15.17 5.26
N GLY A 23 0.74 -14.91 4.22
CA GLY A 23 -0.44 -15.69 3.87
C GLY A 23 -1.60 -15.50 4.85
N VAL A 24 -1.64 -14.39 5.60
CA VAL A 24 -2.80 -14.03 6.44
C VAL A 24 -3.93 -13.58 5.51
N GLY A 25 -4.63 -14.56 4.95
CA GLY A 25 -5.44 -14.45 3.75
C GLY A 25 -6.93 -14.23 4.02
N TYR A 26 -7.31 -13.01 4.38
CA TYR A 26 -8.68 -12.57 4.16
C TYR A 26 -8.73 -11.80 2.84
N TRP A 27 -9.58 -12.21 1.89
CA TRP A 27 -9.80 -11.52 0.61
C TRP A 27 -10.17 -10.03 0.76
N ARG A 28 -10.61 -9.64 1.96
CA ARG A 28 -10.90 -8.26 2.34
C ARG A 28 -9.64 -7.39 2.47
N LEU A 29 -8.48 -7.97 2.81
CA LEU A 29 -7.23 -7.24 2.96
C LEU A 29 -6.70 -6.64 1.64
N PRO A 30 -6.50 -7.41 0.55
CA PRO A 30 -6.04 -6.83 -0.71
C PRO A 30 -7.08 -5.85 -1.27
N LEU A 31 -8.37 -6.08 -1.04
CA LEU A 31 -9.44 -5.15 -1.40
C LEU A 31 -9.29 -3.80 -0.68
N LEU A 32 -9.10 -3.81 0.65
CA LEU A 32 -8.90 -2.58 1.44
C LEU A 32 -7.65 -1.82 1.00
N VAL A 33 -6.53 -2.52 0.79
CA VAL A 33 -5.28 -1.94 0.30
C VAL A 33 -5.49 -1.29 -1.06
N THR A 34 -6.13 -2.01 -1.99
CA THR A 34 -6.40 -1.50 -3.34
C THR A 34 -7.31 -0.28 -3.30
N LEU A 35 -8.45 -0.36 -2.59
CA LEU A 35 -9.41 0.74 -2.51
C LEU A 35 -8.76 2.00 -1.96
N TYR A 36 -8.02 1.89 -0.86
CA TYR A 36 -7.33 3.02 -0.26
C TYR A 36 -6.30 3.62 -1.23
N LEU A 37 -5.42 2.81 -1.81
CA LEU A 37 -4.36 3.31 -2.70
C LEU A 37 -4.90 3.87 -4.00
N PHE A 38 -6.02 3.36 -4.52
CA PHE A 38 -6.71 3.93 -5.68
C PHE A 38 -7.40 5.25 -5.37
N ILE A 39 -8.11 5.35 -4.24
CA ILE A 39 -8.73 6.61 -3.80
C ILE A 39 -7.65 7.67 -3.62
N LYS A 40 -6.58 7.34 -2.91
CA LYS A 40 -5.45 8.23 -2.70
C LYS A 40 -4.76 8.59 -4.01
N GLY A 41 -4.50 7.61 -4.87
CA GLY A 41 -3.91 7.85 -6.18
C GLY A 41 -4.76 8.80 -7.04
N GLY A 42 -6.09 8.68 -6.96
CA GLY A 42 -7.02 9.58 -7.64
C GLY A 42 -6.98 11.01 -7.08
N MET A 43 -6.84 11.16 -5.76
CA MET A 43 -6.68 12.49 -5.12
C MET A 43 -5.42 13.22 -5.58
N PHE A 44 -4.34 12.49 -5.88
CA PHE A 44 -3.03 13.04 -6.24
C PHE A 44 -2.58 12.64 -7.66
N TYR A 45 -3.51 12.48 -8.61
CA TYR A 45 -3.24 11.90 -9.94
C TYR A 45 -2.14 12.60 -10.76
N LYS A 46 -1.78 13.84 -10.41
CA LYS A 46 -0.72 14.61 -11.09
C LYS A 46 0.69 14.23 -10.64
N ASP A 47 0.81 13.50 -9.53
CA ASP A 47 2.08 13.11 -8.94
C ASP A 47 2.49 11.71 -9.38
N VAL A 48 3.75 11.54 -9.79
CA VAL A 48 4.30 10.24 -10.22
C VAL A 48 4.15 9.18 -9.12
N GLN A 49 4.28 9.60 -7.86
CA GLN A 49 4.15 8.74 -6.69
C GLN A 49 2.75 8.12 -6.55
N SER A 50 1.72 8.73 -7.14
CA SER A 50 0.33 8.24 -7.09
C SER A 50 0.11 7.04 -8.00
N TYR A 51 0.81 6.99 -9.13
CA TYR A 51 0.80 5.81 -9.99
C TYR A 51 1.49 4.61 -9.32
N VAL A 52 2.53 4.86 -8.54
CA VAL A 52 3.19 3.81 -7.74
C VAL A 52 2.25 3.27 -6.67
N ASP A 53 1.50 4.15 -5.98
CA ASP A 53 0.48 3.72 -5.00
C ASP A 53 -0.58 2.81 -5.67
N MET A 54 -1.12 3.23 -6.83
CA MET A 54 -2.10 2.39 -7.57
C MET A 54 -1.50 1.04 -7.98
N PHE A 55 -0.25 1.02 -8.46
CA PHE A 55 0.45 -0.21 -8.82
C PHE A 55 0.60 -1.14 -7.60
N ILE A 56 0.96 -0.61 -6.44
CA ILE A 56 1.05 -1.38 -5.19
C ILE A 56 -0.32 -1.97 -4.81
N GLY A 57 -1.40 -1.20 -5.02
CA GLY A 57 -2.77 -1.68 -4.83
C GLY A 57 -3.07 -2.92 -5.67
N VAL A 58 -2.75 -2.89 -6.97
CA VAL A 58 -2.92 -4.05 -7.85
C VAL A 58 -2.00 -5.21 -7.41
N PHE A 59 -0.76 -4.90 -7.04
CA PHE A 59 0.22 -5.91 -6.63
C PHE A 59 -0.18 -6.65 -5.34
N ALA A 60 -0.94 -6.00 -4.44
CA ALA A 60 -1.48 -6.66 -3.25
C ALA A 60 -2.36 -7.88 -3.60
N TRP A 61 -3.07 -7.87 -4.75
CA TRP A 61 -3.80 -9.04 -5.23
C TRP A 61 -2.89 -10.16 -5.71
N ILE A 62 -1.76 -9.84 -6.33
CA ILE A 62 -0.77 -10.83 -6.76
C ILE A 62 -0.18 -11.55 -5.54
N ILE A 63 0.17 -10.80 -4.49
CA ILE A 63 0.63 -11.36 -3.21
C ILE A 63 -0.45 -12.26 -2.61
N PHE A 64 -1.71 -11.79 -2.57
CA PHE A 64 -2.84 -12.55 -2.03
C PHE A 64 -3.09 -13.87 -2.78
N LEU A 65 -2.86 -13.93 -4.10
CA LEU A 65 -2.98 -15.15 -4.90
C LEU A 65 -1.85 -16.17 -4.67
N GLY A 66 -0.93 -15.89 -3.73
CA GLY A 66 0.13 -16.82 -3.33
C GLY A 66 1.48 -16.56 -4.00
N ALA A 67 1.61 -15.48 -4.77
CA ALA A 67 2.89 -15.09 -5.38
C ALA A 67 3.75 -14.24 -4.42
N ALA A 68 3.71 -14.54 -3.12
CA ALA A 68 4.49 -13.85 -2.10
C ALA A 68 5.99 -14.03 -2.38
N SER A 69 6.74 -12.94 -2.35
CA SER A 69 8.15 -12.90 -2.77
C SER A 69 8.95 -11.87 -2.00
N LEU A 70 10.28 -11.86 -2.20
CA LEU A 70 11.14 -10.82 -1.63
C LEU A 70 10.80 -9.40 -2.16
N PHE A 71 10.10 -9.29 -3.31
CA PHE A 71 9.69 -8.01 -3.87
C PHE A 71 8.60 -7.33 -3.03
N ASP A 72 7.82 -8.10 -2.27
CA ASP A 72 6.74 -7.57 -1.42
C ASP A 72 7.29 -6.62 -0.35
N TYR A 73 8.49 -6.93 0.16
CA TYR A 73 9.19 -6.09 1.12
C TYR A 73 9.58 -4.74 0.52
N ILE A 74 9.88 -4.66 -0.78
CA ILE A 74 10.20 -3.39 -1.44
C ILE A 74 8.96 -2.49 -1.43
N LEU A 75 7.79 -3.04 -1.75
CA LEU A 75 6.53 -2.29 -1.75
C LEU A 75 6.13 -1.85 -0.34
N MET A 76 6.31 -2.74 0.64
CA MET A 76 6.10 -2.42 2.05
C MET A 76 7.04 -1.30 2.51
N ILE A 77 8.36 -1.41 2.26
CA ILE A 77 9.34 -0.40 2.66
C ILE A 77 9.04 0.94 1.99
N TYR A 78 8.65 0.94 0.72
CA TYR A 78 8.24 2.15 0.00
C TYR A 78 7.07 2.86 0.69
N LEU A 79 5.98 2.14 1.00
CA LEU A 79 4.83 2.72 1.70
C LEU A 79 5.21 3.23 3.09
N LEU A 80 6.08 2.49 3.79
CA LEU A 80 6.53 2.85 5.13
C LEU A 80 7.39 4.12 5.11
N GLN A 81 8.34 4.23 4.17
CA GLN A 81 9.13 5.45 3.96
C GLN A 81 8.26 6.64 3.58
N LYS A 82 7.30 6.45 2.67
CA LYS A 82 6.36 7.50 2.25
C LYS A 82 5.46 7.97 3.38
N GLY A 83 4.97 7.01 4.18
CA GLY A 83 4.20 7.29 5.38
C GLY A 83 4.98 8.12 6.39
N ILE A 84 6.21 7.72 6.71
CA ILE A 84 7.11 8.45 7.63
C ILE A 84 7.44 9.85 7.09
N ALA A 85 7.73 9.97 5.79
CA ALA A 85 8.01 11.26 5.15
C ALA A 85 6.83 12.25 5.25
N SER A 86 5.60 11.75 5.37
CA SER A 86 4.41 12.59 5.52
C SER A 86 4.27 13.24 6.91
N PHE A 87 5.09 12.84 7.88
CA PHE A 87 5.12 13.41 9.24
C PHE A 87 6.23 14.44 9.48
N MET A 88 7.27 14.43 8.63
CA MET A 88 8.33 15.44 8.61
C MET A 88 7.83 16.71 7.93
#